data_AF-A0A9D6ENQ3-F1
#
_entry.id   AF-A0A9D6ENQ3-F1
#
_cell.length_a   1.000
_cell.length_b   1.000
_cell.length_c   1.000
_cell.angle_alpha   90.00
_cell.angle_beta   90.00
_cell.angle_gamma   90.00
#
_symmetry.space_group_name_H-M   'P 1'
#
loop_
_entity.id
_entity.type
_entity.pdbx_description
1 polymer ?
#
loop_
_entity_poly.entity_id
_entity_poly.type
_entity_poly.pdbx_seq_one_letter_code
_entity_poly.pdbx_strand_id
1 'polypeptide(L)'
;MSIERFAALWNRLGALSDPAVVYALIAAAYGEPHRRYHTLEHIGRLLALFHTVRGRLAAADAAELALWLHDLVYDPRATDNEEKSAAFARQTLQAGAVSPEVAELTAGMILATKHAAPPEDPDARYVVDVDLSILGAPPEEFDRYEAQIREEQSFRPDEEFRQRRAHRLRAFLDRPRIFLTPEFASYEAPARSNLASSLKRLGDLDPLPPHPTHNPLTFILSPPRGRGQGEGGRRRGKGHRLGEGERVVLQDARRRAITLADFS
;
A
#
# COMPACT_ATOMS: atom_id res chain seq x y z
N MET A 1 -8.07 1.99 -17.91
CA MET A 1 -8.09 0.61 -17.41
C MET A 1 -9.54 0.11 -17.44
N SER A 2 -9.81 -1.13 -17.86
CA SER A 2 -11.18 -1.55 -18.21
C SER A 2 -11.68 -2.76 -17.42
N ILE A 3 -13.00 -2.85 -17.29
CA ILE A 3 -13.69 -3.96 -16.62
C ILE A 3 -13.40 -5.30 -17.31
N GLU A 4 -13.22 -5.31 -18.63
CA GLU A 4 -12.95 -6.52 -19.41
C GLU A 4 -11.62 -7.15 -19.00
N ARG A 5 -10.58 -6.34 -18.78
CA ARG A 5 -9.28 -6.86 -18.30
C ARG A 5 -9.41 -7.47 -16.92
N PHE A 6 -10.10 -6.78 -16.01
CA PHE A 6 -10.30 -7.29 -14.65
C PHE A 6 -11.15 -8.57 -14.66
N ALA A 7 -12.25 -8.60 -15.42
CA ALA A 7 -13.10 -9.78 -15.56
C ALA A 7 -12.34 -10.98 -16.13
N ALA A 8 -11.44 -10.75 -17.10
CA ALA A 8 -10.58 -11.81 -17.62
C ALA A 8 -9.65 -12.38 -16.54
N LEU A 9 -9.06 -11.54 -15.70
CA LEU A 9 -8.26 -11.98 -14.54
C LEU A 9 -9.12 -12.76 -13.53
N TRP A 10 -10.29 -12.22 -13.19
CA TRP A 10 -11.22 -12.82 -12.23
C TRP A 10 -11.65 -14.23 -12.66
N ASN A 11 -11.92 -14.42 -13.95
CA ASN A 11 -12.23 -15.72 -14.53
C ASN A 11 -11.04 -16.69 -14.47
N ARG A 12 -9.81 -16.23 -14.75
CA ARG A 12 -8.61 -17.08 -14.65
C ARG A 12 -8.31 -17.52 -13.22
N LEU A 13 -8.66 -16.70 -12.23
CA LEU A 13 -8.58 -17.04 -10.81
C LEU A 13 -9.64 -18.08 -10.38
N GLY A 14 -10.60 -18.42 -11.24
CA GLY A 14 -11.67 -19.37 -10.94
C GLY A 14 -12.72 -18.83 -9.98
N ALA A 15 -12.84 -17.51 -9.86
CA ALA A 15 -13.80 -16.90 -8.96
C ALA A 15 -15.25 -17.08 -9.46
N LEU A 16 -16.16 -17.39 -8.55
CA LEU A 16 -17.57 -17.67 -8.86
C LEU A 16 -18.48 -16.44 -8.73
N SER A 17 -17.98 -15.35 -8.14
CA SER A 17 -18.72 -14.10 -7.97
C SER A 17 -18.61 -13.20 -9.21
N ASP A 18 -19.57 -12.29 -9.38
CA ASP A 18 -19.56 -11.32 -10.47
C ASP A 18 -18.34 -10.37 -10.37
N PRO A 19 -17.46 -10.33 -11.38
CA PRO A 19 -16.31 -9.42 -11.41
C PRO A 19 -16.71 -7.94 -11.41
N ALA A 20 -17.91 -7.59 -11.90
CA ALA A 20 -18.35 -6.20 -11.99
C ALA A 20 -18.48 -5.54 -10.60
N VAL A 21 -18.90 -6.30 -9.60
CA VAL A 21 -19.03 -5.81 -8.21
C VAL A 21 -17.67 -5.42 -7.64
N VAL A 22 -16.67 -6.27 -7.83
CA VAL A 22 -15.31 -6.02 -7.33
C VAL A 22 -14.65 -4.89 -8.12
N TYR A 23 -14.81 -4.88 -9.45
CA TYR A 23 -14.29 -3.81 -10.29
C TYR A 23 -14.89 -2.44 -9.95
N ALA A 24 -16.18 -2.35 -9.65
CA ALA A 24 -16.81 -1.11 -9.23
C ALA A 24 -16.17 -0.54 -7.95
N LEU A 25 -15.84 -1.41 -6.98
CA LEU A 25 -15.13 -1.00 -5.75
C LEU A 25 -13.71 -0.51 -6.06
N ILE A 26 -12.98 -1.20 -6.94
CA ILE A 26 -11.66 -0.78 -7.42
C ILE A 26 -11.74 0.59 -8.10
N ALA A 27 -12.66 0.75 -9.05
CA ALA A 27 -12.81 1.99 -9.80
C ALA A 27 -13.20 3.17 -8.90
N ALA A 28 -14.08 2.94 -7.92
CA ALA A 28 -14.46 3.95 -6.95
C ALA A 28 -13.27 4.37 -6.07
N ALA A 29 -12.49 3.40 -5.56
CA ALA A 29 -11.33 3.67 -4.71
C ALA A 29 -10.24 4.46 -5.44
N TYR A 30 -9.85 4.03 -6.64
CA TYR A 30 -8.85 4.75 -7.45
C TYR A 30 -9.38 6.03 -8.10
N GLY A 31 -10.69 6.30 -8.00
CA GLY A 31 -11.35 7.52 -8.43
C GLY A 31 -11.53 8.56 -7.32
N GLU A 32 -11.03 8.30 -6.10
CA GLU A 32 -11.18 9.25 -4.99
C GLU A 32 -10.48 10.59 -5.31
N PRO A 33 -11.14 11.76 -5.05
CA PRO A 33 -10.65 13.06 -5.52
C PRO A 33 -9.28 13.49 -4.99
N HIS A 34 -8.83 12.91 -3.87
CA HIS A 34 -7.52 13.23 -3.28
C HIS A 34 -6.36 12.50 -3.96
N ARG A 35 -6.62 11.48 -4.77
CA ARG A 35 -5.58 10.73 -5.49
C ARG A 35 -5.15 11.48 -6.74
N ARG A 36 -3.84 11.63 -6.93
CA ARG A 36 -3.22 12.28 -8.09
C ARG A 36 -2.30 11.32 -8.83
N TYR A 37 -1.50 10.57 -8.07
CA TYR A 37 -0.65 9.51 -8.60
C TYR A 37 -1.36 8.16 -8.50
N HIS A 38 -1.91 7.81 -7.33
CA HIS A 38 -2.48 6.49 -7.06
C HIS A 38 -3.88 6.34 -7.68
N THR A 39 -3.96 6.31 -9.01
CA THR A 39 -5.18 6.28 -9.81
C THR A 39 -5.23 5.04 -10.73
N LEU A 40 -6.34 4.83 -11.43
CA LEU A 40 -6.44 3.77 -12.45
C LEU A 40 -5.43 3.94 -13.60
N GLU A 41 -4.92 5.15 -13.84
CA GLU A 41 -3.84 5.36 -14.81
C GLU A 41 -2.55 4.68 -14.34
N HIS A 42 -2.18 4.89 -13.08
CA HIS A 42 -1.02 4.25 -12.46
C HIS A 42 -1.13 2.72 -12.53
N ILE A 43 -2.28 2.15 -12.15
CA ILE A 43 -2.53 0.71 -12.28
C ILE A 43 -2.40 0.25 -13.74
N GLY A 44 -2.83 1.06 -14.70
CA GLY A 44 -2.60 0.82 -16.12
C GLY A 44 -1.14 0.70 -16.52
N ARG A 45 -0.29 1.59 -16.01
CA ARG A 45 1.15 1.57 -16.29
C ARG A 45 1.81 0.33 -15.67
N LEU A 46 1.49 0.02 -14.41
CA LEU A 46 2.00 -1.17 -13.73
C LEU A 46 1.61 -2.45 -14.49
N LEU A 47 0.35 -2.57 -14.89
CA LEU A 47 -0.17 -3.75 -15.58
C LEU A 47 0.31 -3.90 -17.02
N ALA A 48 0.68 -2.81 -17.69
CA ALA A 48 1.35 -2.84 -18.99
C ALA A 48 2.79 -3.36 -18.85
N LEU A 49 3.52 -2.87 -17.84
CA LEU A 49 4.88 -3.34 -17.56
C LEU A 49 4.89 -4.80 -17.08
N PHE A 50 4.01 -5.15 -16.16
CA PHE A 50 3.84 -6.52 -15.67
C PHE A 50 3.61 -7.54 -16.80
N HIS A 51 2.87 -7.16 -17.85
CA HIS A 51 2.63 -8.04 -18.98
C HIS A 51 3.94 -8.54 -19.64
N THR A 52 5.00 -7.71 -19.63
CA THR A 52 6.30 -8.07 -20.21
C THR A 52 7.05 -9.14 -19.42
N VAL A 53 6.77 -9.26 -18.12
CA VAL A 53 7.40 -10.22 -17.21
C VAL A 53 6.47 -11.32 -16.73
N ARG A 54 5.18 -11.26 -17.08
CA ARG A 54 4.14 -12.20 -16.65
C ARG A 54 4.54 -13.68 -16.79
N GLY A 55 5.24 -14.02 -17.88
CA GLY A 55 5.71 -15.39 -18.15
C GLY A 55 6.86 -15.88 -17.24
N ARG A 56 7.39 -15.04 -16.36
CA ARG A 56 8.44 -15.38 -15.38
C ARG A 56 7.87 -15.86 -14.05
N LEU A 57 6.63 -15.53 -13.74
CA LEU A 57 6.03 -15.79 -12.44
C LEU A 57 5.30 -17.13 -12.41
N ALA A 58 5.42 -17.84 -11.29
CA ALA A 58 4.66 -19.07 -11.07
C ALA A 58 3.18 -18.79 -10.77
N ALA A 59 2.92 -17.77 -9.96
CA ALA A 59 1.61 -17.31 -9.50
C ALA A 59 1.21 -15.99 -10.20
N ALA A 60 1.36 -15.93 -11.52
CA ALA A 60 1.15 -14.71 -12.32
C ALA A 60 -0.24 -14.07 -12.17
N ASP A 61 -1.30 -14.85 -11.93
CA ASP A 61 -2.65 -14.29 -11.70
C ASP A 61 -2.79 -13.68 -10.29
N ALA A 62 -2.20 -14.28 -9.27
CA ALA A 62 -2.14 -13.69 -7.92
C ALA A 62 -1.33 -12.38 -7.95
N ALA A 63 -0.21 -12.35 -8.67
CA ALA A 63 0.60 -11.16 -8.86
C ALA A 63 -0.13 -10.05 -9.63
N GLU A 64 -0.86 -10.38 -10.70
CA GLU A 64 -1.67 -9.39 -11.42
C GLU A 64 -2.74 -8.79 -10.49
N LEU A 65 -3.41 -9.62 -9.69
CA LEU A 65 -4.41 -9.16 -8.73
C LEU A 65 -3.78 -8.32 -7.61
N ALA A 66 -2.60 -8.69 -7.13
CA ALA A 66 -1.87 -7.90 -6.15
C ALA A 66 -1.61 -6.48 -6.68
N LEU A 67 -1.18 -6.34 -7.93
CA LEU A 67 -0.98 -5.03 -8.56
C LEU A 67 -2.28 -4.24 -8.67
N TRP A 68 -3.41 -4.88 -9.01
CA TRP A 68 -4.72 -4.21 -8.99
C TRP A 68 -5.09 -3.65 -7.62
N LEU A 69 -4.72 -4.34 -6.53
CA LEU A 69 -5.25 -4.09 -5.20
C LEU A 69 -4.26 -3.44 -4.23
N HIS A 70 -2.96 -3.35 -4.55
CA HIS A 70 -1.94 -2.97 -3.58
C HIS A 70 -2.22 -1.61 -2.89
N ASP A 71 -2.61 -0.60 -3.67
CA ASP A 71 -3.01 0.73 -3.21
C ASP A 71 -4.53 0.98 -3.26
N LEU A 72 -5.32 -0.11 -3.19
CA LEU A 72 -6.78 0.00 -3.14
C LEU A 72 -7.21 0.87 -1.96
N VAL A 73 -6.68 0.58 -0.77
CA VAL A 73 -6.84 1.46 0.39
C VAL A 73 -5.67 2.43 0.43
N TYR A 74 -5.94 3.73 0.35
CA TYR A 74 -4.91 4.76 0.39
C TYR A 74 -5.37 5.98 1.17
N ASP A 75 -4.88 6.08 2.40
CA ASP A 75 -4.86 7.32 3.17
C ASP A 75 -3.39 7.72 3.41
N PRO A 76 -2.92 8.87 2.87
CA PRO A 76 -1.54 9.34 3.06
C PRO A 76 -1.19 9.71 4.52
N ARG A 77 -2.16 9.65 5.45
CA ARG A 77 -1.99 9.83 6.89
C ARG A 77 -1.85 8.50 7.63
N ALA A 78 -2.32 7.41 7.05
CA ALA A 78 -2.29 6.07 7.65
C ALA A 78 -0.94 5.37 7.40
N THR A 79 -0.72 4.27 8.12
CA THR A 79 0.50 3.44 8.03
C THR A 79 0.21 1.96 7.76
N ASP A 80 -1.08 1.62 7.67
CA ASP A 80 -1.63 0.28 7.53
C ASP A 80 -2.43 0.11 6.23
N ASN A 81 -2.13 0.92 5.21
CA ASN A 81 -2.82 0.91 3.92
C ASN A 81 -2.69 -0.45 3.23
N GLU A 82 -1.46 -0.96 3.10
CA GLU A 82 -1.18 -2.23 2.43
C GLU A 82 -1.76 -3.41 3.22
N GLU A 83 -1.76 -3.36 4.55
CA GLU A 83 -2.45 -4.36 5.39
C GLU A 83 -3.96 -4.39 5.12
N LYS A 84 -4.59 -3.20 5.02
CA LYS A 84 -6.03 -3.10 4.70
C LYS A 84 -6.33 -3.57 3.28
N SER A 85 -5.49 -3.21 2.31
CA SER A 85 -5.57 -3.71 0.93
C SER A 85 -5.42 -5.23 0.87
N ALA A 86 -4.46 -5.81 1.60
CA ALA A 86 -4.26 -7.25 1.69
C ALA A 86 -5.43 -7.96 2.38
N ALA A 87 -5.99 -7.38 3.44
CA ALA A 87 -7.18 -7.89 4.11
C ALA A 87 -8.41 -7.87 3.17
N PHE A 88 -8.57 -6.79 2.39
CA PHE A 88 -9.60 -6.70 1.37
C PHE A 88 -9.42 -7.79 0.30
N ALA A 89 -8.20 -8.02 -0.19
CA ALA A 89 -7.91 -9.05 -1.17
C ALA A 89 -8.31 -10.45 -0.66
N ARG A 90 -7.92 -10.80 0.57
CA ARG A 90 -8.32 -12.07 1.21
C ARG A 90 -9.84 -12.25 1.27
N GLN A 91 -10.54 -11.24 1.78
CA GLN A 91 -12.00 -11.29 1.93
C GLN A 91 -12.71 -11.41 0.57
N THR A 92 -12.23 -10.67 -0.44
CA THR A 92 -12.81 -10.65 -1.78
C THR A 92 -12.61 -11.99 -2.49
N LEU A 93 -11.42 -12.56 -2.40
CA LEU A 93 -11.12 -13.89 -2.97
C LEU A 93 -11.89 -15.00 -2.26
N GLN A 94 -12.01 -14.94 -0.93
CA GLN A 94 -12.82 -15.87 -0.16
C GLN A 94 -14.31 -15.79 -0.55
N ALA A 95 -14.85 -14.58 -0.69
CA ALA A 95 -16.23 -14.38 -1.13
C ALA A 95 -16.46 -14.87 -2.57
N GLY A 96 -15.43 -14.81 -3.42
CA GLY A 96 -15.42 -15.37 -4.76
C GLY A 96 -15.19 -16.89 -4.82
N ALA A 97 -15.06 -17.59 -3.69
CA ALA A 97 -14.74 -19.01 -3.62
C ALA A 97 -13.40 -19.40 -4.29
N VAL A 98 -12.46 -18.46 -4.38
CA VAL A 98 -11.09 -18.71 -4.84
C VAL A 98 -10.29 -19.41 -3.75
N SER A 99 -9.30 -20.22 -4.13
CA SER A 99 -8.50 -21.01 -3.20
C SER A 99 -7.82 -20.12 -2.12
N PRO A 100 -7.73 -20.59 -0.86
CA PRO A 100 -7.02 -19.87 0.20
C PRO A 100 -5.53 -19.64 -0.11
N GLU A 101 -4.89 -20.55 -0.86
CA GLU A 101 -3.50 -20.41 -1.28
C GLU A 101 -3.29 -19.17 -2.16
N VAL A 102 -4.14 -18.99 -3.19
CA VAL A 102 -4.10 -17.79 -4.05
C VAL A 102 -4.38 -16.52 -3.25
N ALA A 103 -5.28 -16.59 -2.26
CA ALA A 103 -5.58 -15.45 -1.39
C ALA A 103 -4.37 -15.02 -0.54
N GLU A 104 -3.65 -15.97 0.05
CA GLU A 104 -2.45 -15.66 0.83
C GLU A 104 -1.27 -15.22 -0.04
N LEU A 105 -1.07 -15.82 -1.22
CA LEU A 105 -0.07 -15.35 -2.18
C LEU A 105 -0.33 -13.90 -2.60
N THR A 106 -1.57 -13.58 -3.00
CA THR A 106 -1.98 -12.22 -3.38
C THR A 106 -1.74 -11.23 -2.23
N ALA A 107 -2.18 -11.59 -1.02
CA ALA A 107 -2.04 -10.75 0.15
C ALA A 107 -0.56 -10.53 0.54
N GLY A 108 0.28 -11.57 0.45
CA GLY A 108 1.71 -11.49 0.69
C GLY A 108 2.41 -10.56 -0.30
N MET A 109 2.05 -10.63 -1.58
CA MET A 109 2.59 -9.74 -2.61
C MET A 109 2.15 -8.28 -2.41
N ILE A 110 0.92 -8.03 -1.98
CA ILE A 110 0.47 -6.68 -1.58
C ILE A 110 1.29 -6.16 -0.38
N LEU A 111 1.49 -6.98 0.65
CA LEU A 111 2.29 -6.57 1.81
C LEU A 111 3.75 -6.29 1.44
N ALA A 112 4.29 -6.94 0.41
CA ALA A 112 5.64 -6.68 -0.08
C ALA A 112 5.79 -5.26 -0.68
N THR A 113 4.72 -4.64 -1.19
CA THR A 113 4.76 -3.25 -1.71
C THR A 113 4.86 -2.19 -0.61
N LYS A 114 4.89 -2.58 0.67
CA LYS A 114 5.36 -1.69 1.76
C LYS A 114 6.83 -1.32 1.62
N HIS A 115 7.59 -2.10 0.87
CA HIS A 115 9.02 -1.93 0.65
C HIS A 115 9.85 -1.92 1.93
N ALA A 116 9.42 -2.62 2.98
CA ALA A 116 10.15 -2.66 4.26
C ALA A 116 11.48 -3.44 4.15
N ALA A 117 11.48 -4.52 3.37
CA ALA A 117 12.64 -5.34 3.04
C ALA A 117 12.41 -6.04 1.69
N PRO A 118 13.47 -6.49 1.00
CA PRO A 118 13.32 -7.34 -0.17
C PRO A 118 12.54 -8.63 0.17
N PRO A 119 11.49 -9.00 -0.59
CA PRO A 119 10.74 -10.21 -0.30
C PRO A 119 11.55 -11.47 -0.62
N GLU A 120 11.36 -12.51 0.19
CA GLU A 120 11.97 -13.82 -0.03
C GLU A 120 11.35 -14.52 -1.25
N ASP A 121 10.03 -14.41 -1.40
CA ASP A 121 9.25 -14.95 -2.53
C ASP A 121 9.71 -14.35 -3.87
N PRO A 122 10.17 -15.17 -4.83
CA PRO A 122 10.58 -14.72 -6.16
C PRO A 122 9.50 -13.94 -6.94
N ASP A 123 8.24 -14.33 -6.84
CA ASP A 123 7.16 -13.67 -7.59
C ASP A 123 6.84 -12.30 -6.98
N ALA A 124 6.91 -12.17 -5.65
CA ALA A 124 6.77 -10.90 -4.97
C ALA A 124 7.87 -9.90 -5.34
N ARG A 125 9.08 -10.36 -5.71
CA ARG A 125 10.15 -9.48 -6.22
C ARG A 125 9.76 -8.82 -7.53
N TYR A 126 9.08 -9.54 -8.42
CA TYR A 126 8.56 -8.95 -9.66
C TYR A 126 7.46 -7.92 -9.38
N VAL A 127 6.56 -8.17 -8.41
CA VAL A 127 5.54 -7.20 -8.01
C VAL A 127 6.18 -5.92 -7.45
N VAL A 128 7.18 -6.07 -6.56
CA VAL A 128 7.94 -4.94 -6.00
C VAL A 128 8.68 -4.15 -7.09
N ASP A 129 9.34 -4.83 -8.03
CA ASP A 129 10.06 -4.16 -9.12
C ASP A 129 9.12 -3.43 -10.09
N VAL A 130 7.96 -4.02 -10.39
CA VAL A 130 6.91 -3.37 -11.19
C VAL A 130 6.42 -2.11 -10.49
N ASP A 131 6.09 -2.19 -9.21
CA ASP A 131 5.61 -1.05 -8.42
C ASP A 131 6.65 0.08 -8.33
N LEU A 132 7.92 -0.26 -8.08
CA LEU A 132 9.03 0.70 -8.01
C LEU A 132 9.49 1.24 -9.37
N SER A 133 8.96 0.74 -10.48
CA SER A 133 9.43 1.10 -11.83
C SER A 133 9.36 2.59 -12.15
N ILE A 134 8.45 3.34 -11.52
CA ILE A 134 8.37 4.81 -11.65
C ILE A 134 9.66 5.50 -11.23
N LEU A 135 10.43 4.91 -10.30
CA LEU A 135 11.70 5.48 -9.88
C LEU A 135 12.69 5.54 -11.04
N GLY A 136 12.70 4.52 -11.90
CA GLY A 136 13.58 4.43 -13.07
C GLY A 136 13.01 5.00 -14.37
N ALA A 137 11.87 5.70 -14.30
CA ALA A 137 11.25 6.33 -15.47
C ALA A 137 12.09 7.51 -16.00
N PRO A 138 11.82 8.00 -17.24
CA PRO A 138 12.44 9.22 -17.74
C PRO A 138 12.26 10.40 -16.77
N PRO A 139 13.23 11.32 -16.66
CA PRO A 139 13.20 12.39 -15.66
C PRO A 139 11.92 13.22 -15.65
N GLU A 140 11.35 13.55 -16.83
CA GLU A 140 10.08 14.30 -16.88
C GLU A 140 8.87 13.51 -16.37
N GLU A 141 8.90 12.18 -16.43
CA GLU A 141 7.85 11.34 -15.84
C GLU A 141 8.02 11.25 -14.32
N PHE A 142 9.25 11.07 -13.86
CA PHE A 142 9.57 11.03 -12.45
C PHE A 142 9.26 12.37 -11.75
N ASP A 143 9.55 13.51 -12.38
CA ASP A 143 9.24 14.82 -11.82
C ASP A 143 7.72 15.07 -11.74
N ARG A 144 6.93 14.56 -12.70
CA ARG A 144 5.46 14.57 -12.60
C ARG A 144 4.96 13.72 -11.45
N TYR A 145 5.54 12.53 -11.26
CA TYR A 145 5.26 11.67 -10.11
C TYR A 145 5.54 12.41 -8.78
N GLU A 146 6.70 13.05 -8.63
CA GLU A 146 7.05 13.82 -7.43
C GLU A 146 6.03 14.93 -7.13
N ALA A 147 5.59 15.66 -8.17
CA ALA A 147 4.57 16.70 -8.02
C ALA A 147 3.22 16.13 -7.57
N GLN A 148 2.76 15.03 -8.17
CA GLN A 148 1.52 14.36 -7.78
C GLN A 148 1.58 13.86 -6.33
N ILE A 149 2.70 13.28 -5.90
CA ILE A 149 2.90 12.88 -4.50
C ILE A 149 2.86 14.10 -3.56
N ARG A 150 3.45 15.24 -3.96
CA ARG A 150 3.35 16.48 -3.17
C ARG A 150 1.90 16.92 -3.00
N GLU A 151 1.09 16.85 -4.06
CA GLU A 151 -0.34 17.21 -4.03
C GLU A 151 -1.15 16.29 -3.11
N GLU A 152 -0.95 14.96 -3.18
CA GLU A 152 -1.62 13.99 -2.30
C GLU A 152 -1.26 14.21 -0.82
N GLN A 153 -0.07 14.76 -0.56
CA GLN A 153 0.40 15.12 0.77
C GLN A 153 0.29 16.62 1.06
N SER A 154 -0.55 17.36 0.33
CA SER A 154 -0.74 18.83 0.48
C SER A 154 -1.17 19.26 1.89
N PHE A 155 -1.80 18.37 2.66
CA PHE A 155 -2.15 18.62 4.06
C PHE A 155 -0.93 18.69 4.99
N ARG A 156 0.25 18.21 4.58
CA ARG A 156 1.49 18.30 5.36
C ARG A 156 2.18 19.64 5.09
N PRO A 157 2.65 20.34 6.14
CA PRO A 157 3.55 21.48 5.99
C PRO A 157 4.78 21.12 5.15
N ASP A 158 5.30 22.09 4.39
CA ASP A 158 6.39 21.85 3.44
C ASP A 158 7.62 21.23 4.10
N GLU A 159 8.04 21.70 5.27
CA GLU A 159 9.19 21.14 5.99
C GLU A 159 9.00 19.67 6.35
N GLU A 160 7.83 19.33 6.90
CA GLU A 160 7.51 17.95 7.29
C GLU A 160 7.45 17.04 6.05
N PHE A 161 6.83 17.51 4.96
CA PHE A 161 6.79 16.78 3.69
C PHE A 161 8.21 16.51 3.17
N ARG A 162 9.05 17.56 3.10
CA ARG A 162 10.42 17.45 2.59
C ARG A 162 11.24 16.45 3.40
N GLN A 163 11.19 16.54 4.73
CA GLN A 163 11.90 15.62 5.63
C GLN A 163 11.46 14.16 5.43
N ARG A 164 10.14 13.92 5.40
CA ARG A 164 9.58 12.57 5.19
C ARG A 164 9.90 12.01 3.81
N ARG A 165 9.77 12.84 2.77
CA ARG A 165 10.10 12.44 1.39
C ARG A 165 11.58 12.10 1.29
N ALA A 166 12.47 12.96 1.78
CA ALA A 166 13.90 12.72 1.77
C ALA A 166 14.28 11.43 2.51
N HIS A 167 13.68 11.16 3.67
CA HIS A 167 13.90 9.91 4.39
C HIS A 167 13.54 8.68 3.55
N ARG A 168 12.37 8.68 2.89
CA ARG A 168 11.96 7.58 2.01
C ARG A 168 12.89 7.39 0.81
N LEU A 169 13.29 8.49 0.15
CA LEU A 169 14.20 8.41 -1.02
C LEU A 169 15.60 7.90 -0.62
N ARG A 170 16.14 8.34 0.52
CA ARG A 170 17.41 7.82 1.07
C ARG A 170 17.33 6.33 1.37
N ALA A 171 16.23 5.87 1.98
CA ALA A 171 16.03 4.45 2.28
C ALA A 171 16.07 3.55 1.02
N PHE A 172 15.70 4.06 -0.16
CA PHE A 172 15.90 3.34 -1.42
C PHE A 172 17.35 3.40 -1.91
N LEU A 173 17.99 4.57 -1.85
CA LEU A 173 19.39 4.73 -2.26
C LEU A 173 20.38 3.90 -1.43
N ASP A 174 20.07 3.70 -0.14
CA ASP A 174 20.88 2.93 0.80
C ASP A 174 20.83 1.41 0.51
N ARG A 175 19.91 0.95 -0.33
CA ARG A 175 19.86 -0.46 -0.75
C ARG A 175 21.04 -0.77 -1.67
N PRO A 176 21.65 -1.98 -1.55
CA PRO A 176 22.63 -2.45 -2.53
C PRO A 176 22.06 -2.48 -3.96
N ARG A 177 20.77 -2.83 -4.09
CA ARG A 177 20.00 -2.81 -5.33
C ARG A 177 18.58 -2.33 -5.04
N ILE A 178 18.05 -1.43 -5.85
CA ILE A 178 16.64 -1.01 -5.78
C ILE A 178 15.78 -2.07 -6.47
N PHE A 179 16.19 -2.52 -7.66
CA PHE A 179 15.49 -3.54 -8.44
C PHE A 179 16.12 -4.92 -8.26
N LEU A 180 15.28 -5.90 -7.95
CA LEU A 180 15.65 -7.22 -7.45
C LEU A 180 15.83 -8.26 -8.56
N THR A 181 15.11 -8.11 -9.67
CA THR A 181 15.06 -9.07 -10.78
C THR A 181 15.94 -8.63 -11.96
N PRO A 182 16.41 -9.56 -12.81
CA PRO A 182 17.24 -9.22 -13.97
C PRO A 182 16.53 -8.33 -15.00
N GLU A 183 15.24 -8.52 -15.23
CA GLU A 183 14.44 -7.77 -16.21
C GLU A 183 14.37 -6.26 -15.91
N PHE A 184 14.56 -5.88 -14.65
CA PHE A 184 14.51 -4.49 -14.18
C PHE A 184 15.89 -3.88 -13.92
N ALA A 185 16.98 -4.58 -14.23
CA ALA A 185 18.34 -4.08 -13.98
C ALA A 185 18.64 -2.75 -14.69
N SER A 186 18.02 -2.50 -15.86
CA SER A 186 18.17 -1.24 -16.61
C SER A 186 17.54 -0.02 -15.91
N TYR A 187 16.63 -0.23 -14.96
CA TYR A 187 15.98 0.85 -14.20
C TYR A 187 16.84 1.38 -13.06
N GLU A 188 17.87 0.63 -12.63
CA GLU A 188 18.67 0.96 -11.44
C GLU A 188 19.41 2.29 -11.58
N ALA A 189 20.14 2.49 -12.67
CA ALA A 189 20.92 3.73 -12.87
C ALA A 189 20.01 4.97 -13.04
N PRO A 190 18.94 4.94 -13.87
CA PRO A 190 17.95 6.00 -13.92
C PRO A 190 17.33 6.29 -12.55
N ALA A 191 16.95 5.26 -11.79
CA ALA A 191 16.34 5.43 -10.47
C ALA A 191 17.27 6.14 -9.50
N ARG A 192 18.53 5.72 -9.42
CA ARG A 192 19.51 6.40 -8.55
C ARG A 192 19.72 7.86 -8.95
N SER A 193 19.77 8.15 -10.25
CA SER A 193 19.88 9.53 -10.76
C SER A 193 18.67 10.38 -10.36
N ASN A 194 17.45 9.85 -10.55
CA ASN A 194 16.19 10.51 -10.22
C ASN A 194 16.07 10.78 -8.71
N LEU A 195 16.31 9.76 -7.88
CA LEU A 195 16.27 9.86 -6.43
C LEU A 195 17.29 10.88 -5.89
N ALA A 196 18.53 10.84 -6.39
CA ALA A 196 19.57 11.79 -5.99
C ALA A 196 19.23 13.23 -6.42
N SER A 197 18.65 13.40 -7.60
CA SER A 197 18.21 14.71 -8.10
C SER A 197 17.04 15.27 -7.27
N SER A 198 16.07 14.43 -6.91
CA SER A 198 14.99 14.85 -6.01
C SER A 198 15.52 15.25 -4.63
N LEU A 199 16.43 14.45 -4.04
CA LEU A 199 17.05 14.80 -2.76
C LEU A 199 17.75 16.17 -2.79
N LYS A 200 18.49 16.48 -3.86
CA LYS A 200 19.11 17.80 -4.04
C LYS A 200 18.08 18.94 -4.06
N ARG A 201 16.91 18.73 -4.69
CA ARG A 201 15.83 19.73 -4.73
C ARG A 201 15.10 19.89 -3.40
N LEU A 202 14.99 18.83 -2.61
CA LEU A 202 14.41 18.88 -1.27
C LEU A 202 15.31 19.67 -0.28
N GLY A 203 16.61 19.76 -0.56
CA GLY A 203 17.61 20.53 0.19
C GLY A 203 18.30 19.72 1.29
N ASP A 204 19.30 20.34 1.92
CA ASP A 204 19.98 19.77 3.11
C ASP A 204 19.02 19.79 4.30
N LEU A 205 18.34 18.66 4.49
CA LEU A 205 17.43 18.44 5.60
C LEU A 205 18.13 17.57 6.64
N ASP A 206 18.07 17.99 7.90
CA ASP A 206 18.47 17.14 9.02
C ASP A 206 17.70 15.82 8.95
N PRO A 207 18.35 14.66 9.20
CA PRO A 207 17.66 13.38 9.24
C PRO A 207 16.51 13.43 10.26
N LEU A 208 15.33 12.95 9.89
CA LEU A 208 14.29 12.68 10.89
C LEU A 208 14.88 11.71 11.93
N PRO A 209 14.66 11.95 13.23
CA PRO A 209 15.00 10.95 14.23
C PRO A 209 14.29 9.64 13.85
N PRO A 210 14.93 8.48 14.08
CA PRO A 210 14.30 7.20 13.80
C PRO A 210 12.92 7.18 14.46
N HIS A 211 11.90 6.73 13.72
CA HIS A 211 10.59 6.49 14.30
C HIS A 211 10.79 5.63 15.56
N PRO A 212 10.14 5.94 16.69
CA PRO A 212 10.17 5.04 17.82
C PRO A 212 9.57 3.73 17.32
N THR A 213 10.43 2.73 17.12
CA THR A 213 10.00 1.34 17.16
C THR A 213 9.35 1.22 18.52
N HIS A 214 8.02 1.09 18.55
CA HIS A 214 7.34 0.74 19.78
C HIS A 214 7.93 -0.61 20.22
N ASN A 215 8.93 -0.56 21.11
CA ASN A 215 9.34 -1.70 21.89
C ASN A 215 8.20 -1.91 22.89
N PRO A 216 7.43 -3.01 22.80
CA PRO A 216 6.25 -3.20 23.64
C PRO A 216 6.59 -3.43 25.13
N LEU A 217 7.85 -3.30 25.54
CA LEU A 217 8.30 -3.60 26.90
C LEU A 217 8.90 -2.45 27.71
N THR A 218 9.00 -1.21 27.18
CA THR A 218 9.65 -0.11 27.94
C THR A 218 8.74 0.62 28.93
N PHE A 219 7.53 0.13 29.22
CA PHE A 219 6.66 0.72 30.25
C PHE A 219 6.63 -0.02 31.60
N ILE A 220 7.50 -1.01 31.79
CA ILE A 220 7.63 -1.69 33.09
C ILE A 220 9.02 -1.38 33.62
N LEU A 221 9.07 -0.74 34.81
CA LEU A 221 10.24 -0.29 35.58
C LEU A 221 10.59 1.20 35.44
N SER A 222 9.68 2.06 35.90
CA SER A 222 10.07 3.25 36.67
C SER A 222 9.15 3.36 37.89
N PRO A 223 9.70 3.52 39.12
CA PRO A 223 8.89 3.53 40.33
C PRO A 223 8.11 4.86 40.45
N PRO A 224 6.86 4.85 40.95
CA PRO A 224 6.08 6.08 41.08
C PRO A 224 6.67 6.98 42.19
N ARG A 225 7.00 8.22 41.83
CA ARG A 225 7.19 9.30 42.82
C ARG A 225 5.84 9.61 43.44
N GLY A 226 5.73 9.40 44.75
CA GLY A 226 4.49 9.53 45.50
C GLY A 226 3.98 10.95 45.63
N ARG A 227 2.65 11.06 45.84
CA ARG A 227 1.99 12.08 46.68
C ARG A 227 0.59 11.57 47.07
N GLY A 228 0.37 11.50 48.39
CA GLY A 228 -0.81 11.98 49.11
C GLY A 228 -2.21 11.47 48.75
N GLN A 229 -2.72 10.58 49.62
CA GLN A 229 -4.06 10.55 50.25
C GLN A 229 -5.34 10.82 49.44
N GLY A 230 -6.28 9.87 49.52
CA GLY A 230 -7.69 10.06 49.19
C GLY A 230 -8.46 8.73 49.17
N GLU A 231 -9.34 8.54 50.15
CA GLU A 231 -10.02 7.30 50.53
C GLU A 231 -11.10 6.80 49.56
N GLY A 232 -11.40 5.49 49.64
CA GLY A 232 -12.79 4.99 49.67
C GLY A 232 -13.34 4.30 48.41
N GLY A 233 -13.81 3.06 48.57
CA GLY A 233 -14.91 2.55 47.72
C GLY A 233 -14.74 1.16 47.09
N ARG A 234 -15.32 0.16 47.75
CA ARG A 234 -15.47 -1.27 47.40
C ARG A 234 -16.21 -1.59 46.06
N ARG A 235 -15.76 -2.71 45.45
CA ARG A 235 -16.49 -3.90 44.89
C ARG A 235 -16.87 -4.02 43.38
N ARG A 236 -16.29 -5.09 42.80
CA ARG A 236 -16.82 -6.20 41.95
C ARG A 236 -17.39 -5.93 40.54
N GLY A 237 -16.89 -6.70 39.55
CA GLY A 237 -17.72 -7.36 38.54
C GLY A 237 -17.18 -7.46 37.09
N LYS A 238 -16.79 -8.69 36.71
CA LYS A 238 -16.57 -9.29 35.37
C LYS A 238 -17.12 -8.58 34.11
N GLY A 239 -16.38 -8.72 33.00
CA GLY A 239 -16.95 -8.76 31.65
C GLY A 239 -15.95 -8.55 30.50
N HIS A 240 -15.37 -9.63 29.98
CA HIS A 240 -14.66 -9.65 28.69
C HIS A 240 -15.68 -9.45 27.55
N ARG A 241 -15.45 -8.49 26.65
CA ARG A 241 -16.08 -8.45 25.32
C ARG A 241 -15.14 -7.76 24.32
N LEU A 242 -14.89 -8.46 23.21
CA LEU A 242 -14.02 -8.06 22.10
C LEU A 242 -14.59 -6.85 21.35
N GLY A 243 -13.70 -5.99 20.86
CA GLY A 243 -14.00 -4.64 20.40
C GLY A 243 -14.73 -4.52 19.06
N GLU A 244 -15.64 -3.54 18.99
CA GLU A 244 -16.50 -3.17 17.87
C GLU A 244 -15.78 -2.46 16.71
N GLY A 245 -14.43 -2.40 16.71
CA GLY A 245 -13.64 -1.59 15.78
C GLY A 245 -13.59 -2.09 14.33
N GLU A 246 -13.71 -3.40 14.10
CA GLU A 246 -13.59 -3.98 12.74
C GLU A 246 -14.89 -3.95 11.92
N ARG A 247 -16.05 -3.77 12.56
CA ARG A 247 -17.34 -3.71 11.85
C ARG A 247 -17.64 -2.36 11.22
N VAL A 248 -17.03 -1.29 11.71
CA VAL A 248 -17.35 0.09 11.31
C VAL A 248 -16.73 0.44 9.94
N VAL A 249 -15.51 -0.05 9.67
CA VAL A 249 -14.78 0.26 8.42
C VAL A 249 -15.47 -0.36 7.19
N LEU A 250 -16.05 -1.55 7.33
CA LEU A 250 -16.76 -2.25 6.24
C LEU A 250 -18.17 -1.69 5.98
N GLN A 251 -18.83 -1.13 7.00
CA GLN A 251 -20.15 -0.50 6.81
C GLN A 251 -20.05 0.86 6.10
N ASP A 252 -18.97 1.60 6.29
CA ASP A 252 -18.76 2.89 5.62
C ASP A 252 -18.42 2.74 4.13
N ALA A 253 -17.63 1.73 3.77
CA ALA A 253 -17.36 1.42 2.36
C ALA A 253 -18.62 0.92 1.63
N ARG A 254 -19.44 0.07 2.28
CA ARG A 254 -20.73 -0.37 1.71
C ARG A 254 -21.76 0.76 1.62
N ARG A 255 -21.83 1.67 2.60
CA ARG A 255 -22.73 2.82 2.55
C ARG A 255 -22.37 3.81 1.44
N ARG A 256 -21.08 4.03 1.16
CA ARG A 256 -20.65 4.90 0.05
C ARG A 256 -20.90 4.28 -1.33
N ALA A 257 -20.84 2.96 -1.45
CA ALA A 257 -21.13 2.25 -2.70
C ALA A 257 -22.64 2.24 -3.05
N ILE A 258 -23.53 2.15 -2.06
CA ILE A 258 -24.99 2.12 -2.29
C ILE A 258 -25.50 3.49 -2.78
N THR A 259 -24.93 4.60 -2.32
CA THR A 259 -25.38 5.96 -2.74
C THR A 259 -25.07 6.29 -4.20
N LEU A 260 -24.16 5.58 -4.86
CA LEU A 260 -23.81 5.80 -6.28
C LEU A 260 -24.63 4.94 -7.25
N ALA A 261 -25.39 3.95 -6.76
CA ALA A 261 -26.23 3.08 -7.58
C ALA A 261 -27.66 3.62 -7.80
N ASP A 262 -28.08 4.66 -7.08
CA ASP A 262 -29.44 5.24 -7.16
C ASP A 262 -29.54 6.45 -8.12
N PHE A 263 -28.50 6.71 -8.92
CA PHE A 263 -28.53 7.69 -10.01
C PHE A 263 -27.94 7.12 -11.30
N SER A 264 -28.68 6.22 -11.96
CA SER A 264 -28.63 5.96 -13.40
C SER A 264 -29.91 5.27 -13.84
#